data_AF-A0A6P4BVZ0-F1
#
_entry.id   AF-A0A6P4BVZ0-F1
#
_cell.length_a   1.000
_cell.length_b   1.000
_cell.length_c   1.000
_cell.angle_alpha   90.00
_cell.angle_beta   90.00
_cell.angle_gamma   90.00
#
_symmetry.space_group_name_H-M   'P 1'
#
loop_
_entity.id
_entity.type
_entity.pdbx_description
1 polymer ?
#
loop_
_entity_poly.entity_id
_entity_poly.type
_entity_poly.pdbx_seq_one_letter_code
_entity_poly.pdbx_strand_id
1 'polypeptide(L)'
;MFVQQLESSITCVLIYVDDIIVIGSCIEVITTVTQKLNSAFVLKDKRELHYFLGIQVNKTNDRGLMMSQDKYVQDLLAKVSMSNCKSCATPLSSTLRIYATGGAMFDNPHLYHFVVGSLQYLTMTKPDLAYSVNNLAQFIQKL
;
A
#
# COMPACT_ATOMS: atom_id res chain seq x y z
N MET A 1 6.20 16.64 1.45
CA MET A 1 6.83 16.61 0.11
C MET A 1 7.59 17.91 -0.07
N PHE A 2 8.87 17.83 -0.44
CA PHE A 2 9.69 18.99 -0.77
C PHE A 2 9.97 18.99 -2.27
N VAL A 3 9.89 20.16 -2.88
CA VAL A 3 10.13 20.34 -4.31
C VAL A 3 11.20 21.41 -4.49
N GLN A 4 12.24 21.08 -5.25
CA GLN A 4 13.28 21.99 -5.68
C GLN A 4 13.23 22.10 -7.19
N GLN A 5 13.14 23.34 -7.69
CA GLN A 5 13.23 23.66 -9.10
C GLN A 5 14.49 24.48 -9.33
N LEU A 6 15.37 24.01 -10.21
CA LEU A 6 16.58 24.72 -10.64
C LEU A 6 16.57 24.80 -12.16
N GLU A 7 16.45 26.01 -12.70
CA GLU A 7 16.32 26.26 -14.15
C GLU A 7 15.28 25.34 -14.81
N SER A 8 15.77 24.30 -15.52
CA SER A 8 15.01 23.30 -16.28
C SER A 8 14.88 21.94 -15.57
N SER A 9 15.45 21.81 -14.38
CA SER A 9 15.46 20.58 -13.59
C SER A 9 14.49 20.66 -12.42
N ILE A 10 13.72 19.59 -12.22
CA ILE A 10 12.83 19.42 -11.07
C ILE A 10 13.33 18.25 -10.25
N THR A 11 13.43 18.43 -8.94
CA THR A 11 13.73 17.38 -7.99
C THR A 11 12.70 17.41 -6.88
N CYS A 12 12.09 16.27 -6.60
CA CYS A 12 11.09 16.06 -5.59
C CYS A 12 11.63 15.09 -4.54
N VAL A 13 11.51 15.46 -3.28
CA VAL A 13 11.82 14.59 -2.14
C VAL A 13 10.51 14.30 -1.40
N LEU A 14 10.10 13.03 -1.41
CA LEU A 14 8.99 12.53 -0.62
C LEU A 14 9.56 11.86 0.63
N ILE A 15 9.06 12.27 1.80
CA ILE A 15 9.45 11.73 3.09
C ILE A 15 8.18 11.22 3.75
N TYR A 16 8.21 9.95 4.16
CA TYR A 16 7.17 9.32 4.96
C TYR A 16 7.83 8.52 6.08
N VAL A 17 7.77 9.03 7.31
CA VAL A 17 8.37 8.40 8.50
C VAL A 17 9.82 7.98 8.22
N ASP A 18 10.09 6.69 7.99
CA ASP A 18 11.41 6.12 7.75
C ASP A 18 11.77 5.96 6.26
N ASP A 19 10.81 6.17 5.35
CA ASP A 19 10.98 6.03 3.90
C ASP A 19 11.23 7.40 3.24
N ILE A 20 12.29 7.49 2.43
CA ILE A 20 12.61 8.67 1.62
C ILE A 20 12.72 8.29 0.15
N ILE A 21 11.94 8.95 -0.71
CA ILE A 21 12.06 8.85 -2.16
C ILE A 21 12.60 10.16 -2.72
N VAL A 22 13.61 10.07 -3.57
CA VAL A 22 14.11 11.18 -4.38
C VAL A 22 13.80 10.89 -5.85
N ILE A 23 13.04 11.78 -6.49
CA ILE A 23 12.69 11.71 -7.91
C ILE A 23 13.14 13.01 -8.57
N GLY A 24 13.59 12.98 -9.81
CA GLY A 24 13.89 14.20 -10.54
C GLY A 24 14.09 13.99 -12.02
N SER A 25 14.20 15.09 -12.77
CA SER A 25 14.45 15.06 -14.20
C SER A 25 15.94 14.97 -14.57
N CYS A 26 16.85 15.21 -13.62
CA CYS A 26 18.30 15.12 -13.83
C CYS A 26 18.95 14.18 -12.81
N ILE A 27 19.61 13.13 -13.30
CA ILE A 27 20.24 12.10 -12.46
C ILE A 27 21.39 12.66 -11.60
N GLU A 28 22.11 13.66 -12.08
CA GLU A 28 23.20 14.31 -11.34
C GLU A 28 22.68 15.06 -10.11
N VAL A 29 21.55 15.76 -10.27
CA VAL A 29 20.88 16.46 -9.16
C VAL A 29 20.31 15.45 -8.15
N ILE A 30 19.66 14.38 -8.62
CA ILE A 30 19.19 13.27 -7.75
C ILE A 30 20.34 12.68 -6.95
N THR A 31 21.47 12.41 -7.61
CA THR A 31 22.67 11.83 -6.97
C THR A 31 23.23 12.77 -5.91
N THR A 32 23.32 14.06 -6.22
CA THR A 32 23.79 15.09 -5.27
C THR A 32 22.89 15.19 -4.06
N VAL A 33 21.57 15.24 -4.25
CA VAL A 33 20.58 15.30 -3.16
C VAL A 33 20.63 14.02 -2.32
N THR A 34 20.72 12.86 -2.97
CA THR A 34 20.82 11.56 -2.28
C THR A 34 22.10 11.46 -1.44
N GLN A 35 23.23 11.95 -1.93
CA GLN A 35 24.48 11.99 -1.17
C GLN A 35 24.38 12.90 0.06
N LYS A 36 23.78 14.10 -0.08
CA LYS A 36 23.55 15.02 1.05
C LYS A 36 22.60 14.42 2.09
N LEU A 37 21.54 13.76 1.65
CA LEU A 37 20.62 13.07 2.55
C LEU A 37 21.33 11.92 3.27
N ASN A 38 22.17 11.16 2.57
CA ASN A 38 22.92 10.06 3.17
C ASN A 38 24.03 10.51 4.15
N SER A 39 24.54 11.75 4.02
CA SER A 39 25.46 12.31 5.02
C SER A 39 24.74 12.81 6.27
N ALA A 40 23.48 13.23 6.15
CA ALA A 40 22.68 13.73 7.27
C ALA A 40 21.87 12.62 7.96
N PHE A 41 21.44 11.61 7.20
CA PHE A 41 20.59 10.51 7.63
C PHE A 41 21.22 9.19 7.17
N VAL A 42 21.32 8.20 8.06
CA VAL A 42 21.79 6.86 7.70
C VAL A 42 20.70 6.16 6.88
N LEU A 43 20.74 6.34 5.55
CA LEU A 43 19.77 5.71 4.63
C LEU A 43 20.11 4.23 4.45
N LYS A 44 19.11 3.36 4.61
CA LYS A 44 19.31 1.91 4.73
C LYS A 44 19.55 1.16 3.41
N ASP A 45 19.32 1.78 2.25
CA ASP A 45 19.76 1.26 0.96
C ASP A 45 19.70 2.36 -0.12
N LYS A 46 20.64 2.37 -1.06
CA LYS A 46 20.72 3.36 -2.18
C LYS A 46 20.33 2.77 -3.54
N ARG A 47 19.75 1.58 -3.52
CA ARG A 47 19.40 0.85 -4.73
C ARG A 47 18.11 1.39 -5.31
N GLU A 48 17.75 0.86 -6.46
CA GLU A 48 16.48 1.18 -7.11
C GLU A 48 15.30 0.99 -6.14
N LEU A 49 14.23 1.77 -6.35
CA LEU A 49 13.03 1.70 -5.52
C LEU A 49 12.42 0.29 -5.63
N HIS A 50 12.65 -0.53 -4.61
CA HIS A 50 12.11 -1.90 -4.52
C HIS A 50 10.93 -2.00 -3.55
N TYR A 51 10.92 -1.14 -2.52
CA TYR A 51 9.82 -1.04 -1.56
C TYR A 51 9.56 0.41 -1.20
N PHE A 52 8.28 0.76 -1.04
CA PHE A 52 7.84 2.03 -0.46
C PHE A 52 6.58 1.80 0.37
N LEU A 53 6.56 2.24 1.62
CA LEU A 53 5.45 2.02 2.55
C LEU A 53 5.11 0.55 2.79
N GLY A 54 5.99 -0.39 2.46
CA GLY A 54 5.70 -1.83 2.46
C GLY A 54 5.05 -2.35 1.16
N ILE A 55 4.89 -1.51 0.14
CA ILE A 55 4.45 -1.88 -1.22
C ILE A 55 5.69 -2.22 -2.05
N GLN A 56 5.65 -3.36 -2.74
CA GLN A 56 6.70 -3.78 -3.66
C GLN A 56 6.64 -2.95 -4.92
N VAL A 57 7.78 -2.46 -5.38
CA VAL A 57 7.92 -1.71 -6.63
C VAL A 57 8.88 -2.46 -7.53
N ASN A 58 8.38 -2.89 -8.69
CA ASN A 58 9.15 -3.60 -9.70
C ASN A 58 9.21 -2.74 -10.97
N LYS A 59 10.40 -2.59 -11.54
CA LYS A 59 10.55 -1.95 -12.85
C LYS A 59 10.05 -2.88 -13.95
N THR A 60 9.31 -2.33 -14.90
CA THR A 60 8.88 -3.05 -16.10
C THR A 60 9.86 -2.78 -17.24
N ASN A 61 9.89 -3.68 -18.24
CA ASN A 61 10.86 -3.60 -19.35
C ASN A 61 10.71 -2.32 -20.21
N ASP A 62 9.54 -1.70 -20.18
CA ASP A 62 9.16 -0.47 -20.89
C ASP A 62 9.41 0.81 -20.07
N ARG A 63 10.28 0.75 -19.05
CA ARG A 63 10.58 1.87 -18.12
C ARG A 63 9.39 2.30 -17.25
N GLY A 64 8.36 1.47 -17.13
CA GLY A 64 7.29 1.66 -16.17
C GLY A 64 7.66 1.16 -14.76
N LEU A 65 6.75 1.43 -13.83
CA LEU A 65 6.80 0.91 -12.46
C LEU A 65 5.51 0.12 -12.21
N MET A 66 5.67 -1.12 -11.77
CA MET A 66 4.58 -1.97 -11.31
C MET A 66 4.62 -2.05 -9.78
N MET A 67 3.50 -1.72 -9.14
CA MET A 67 3.34 -1.84 -7.70
C MET A 67 2.61 -3.15 -7.38
N SER A 68 3.12 -3.93 -6.43
CA SER A 68 2.46 -5.13 -5.93
C SER A 68 2.53 -5.23 -4.42
N GLN A 69 1.65 -6.04 -3.84
CA GLN A 69 1.58 -6.31 -2.40
C GLN A 69 1.50 -7.82 -2.14
N ASP A 70 2.11 -8.64 -3.00
CA ASP A 70 1.92 -10.09 -2.96
C ASP A 70 2.39 -10.69 -1.64
N LYS A 71 3.55 -10.24 -1.14
CA LYS A 71 4.05 -10.64 0.19
C LYS A 71 3.07 -10.25 1.30
N TYR A 72 2.54 -9.04 1.26
CA TYR A 72 1.59 -8.56 2.25
C TYR A 72 0.29 -9.39 2.23
N VAL A 73 -0.21 -9.77 1.05
CA VAL A 73 -1.38 -10.66 0.92
C VAL A 73 -1.11 -12.02 1.55
N GLN A 74 0.04 -12.63 1.25
CA GLN A 74 0.40 -13.94 1.81
C GLN A 74 0.55 -13.89 3.33
N ASP A 75 1.24 -12.86 3.84
CA ASP A 75 1.41 -12.65 5.28
C ASP A 75 0.07 -12.38 5.98
N LEU A 76 -0.83 -11.62 5.35
CA LEU A 76 -2.18 -11.37 5.87
C LEU A 76 -3.00 -12.66 5.94
N LEU A 77 -3.04 -13.43 4.85
CA LEU A 77 -3.75 -14.71 4.80
C LEU A 77 -3.21 -15.69 5.85
N ALA A 78 -1.89 -15.75 6.05
CA ALA A 78 -1.29 -16.56 7.10
C ALA A 78 -1.71 -16.10 8.51
N LYS A 79 -1.68 -14.79 8.79
CA LYS A 79 -2.05 -14.21 10.09
C LYS A 79 -3.50 -14.53 10.48
N VAL A 80 -4.41 -14.59 9.51
CA VAL A 80 -5.84 -14.89 9.75
C VAL A 80 -6.20 -16.34 9.48
N SER A 81 -5.21 -17.22 9.32
CA SER A 81 -5.39 -18.67 9.08
C SER A 81 -6.20 -19.00 7.81
N MET A 82 -6.04 -18.20 6.75
CA MET A 82 -6.73 -18.32 5.47
C MET A 82 -5.79 -18.65 4.29
N SER A 83 -4.56 -19.11 4.53
CA SER A 83 -3.59 -19.44 3.47
C SER A 83 -4.10 -20.44 2.43
N ASN A 84 -5.02 -21.35 2.82
CA ASN A 84 -5.61 -22.36 1.94
C ASN A 84 -7.04 -22.02 1.50
N CYS A 85 -7.46 -20.75 1.67
CA CYS A 85 -8.80 -20.34 1.28
C CYS A 85 -8.98 -20.42 -0.24
N LYS A 86 -10.20 -20.77 -0.68
CA LYS A 86 -10.56 -20.75 -2.10
C LYS A 86 -10.65 -19.30 -2.60
N SER A 87 -10.29 -19.09 -3.86
CA SER A 87 -10.51 -17.81 -4.51
C SER A 87 -11.99 -17.44 -4.51
N CYS A 88 -12.28 -16.16 -4.33
CA CYS A 88 -13.62 -15.58 -4.42
C CYS A 88 -13.68 -14.63 -5.62
N ALA A 89 -14.84 -14.52 -6.24
CA ALA A 89 -15.04 -13.59 -7.34
C ALA A 89 -14.93 -12.14 -6.84
N THR A 90 -14.17 -11.32 -7.57
CA THR A 90 -14.06 -9.87 -7.38
C THR A 90 -14.30 -9.14 -8.70
N PRO A 91 -14.91 -7.95 -8.69
CA PRO A 91 -15.46 -7.24 -7.53
C PRO A 91 -16.76 -7.88 -7.01
N LEU A 92 -17.13 -7.55 -5.77
CA LEU A 92 -18.41 -7.95 -5.18
C LEU A 92 -19.58 -7.28 -5.94
N SER A 93 -20.65 -8.04 -6.19
CA SER A 93 -21.85 -7.51 -6.86
C SER A 93 -22.44 -6.33 -6.10
N SER A 94 -22.71 -5.22 -6.81
CA SER A 94 -23.35 -4.03 -6.24
C SER A 94 -24.82 -4.23 -5.86
N THR A 95 -25.44 -5.32 -6.32
CA THR A 95 -26.80 -5.70 -5.94
C THR A 95 -26.87 -6.42 -4.59
N LEU A 96 -25.73 -6.85 -4.04
CA LEU A 96 -25.68 -7.51 -2.74
C LEU A 96 -25.84 -6.46 -1.64
N ARG A 97 -26.93 -6.58 -0.86
CA ARG A 97 -27.13 -5.77 0.34
C ARG A 97 -26.69 -6.53 1.57
N ILE A 98 -25.73 -5.97 2.30
CA ILE A 98 -25.28 -6.48 3.60
C ILE A 98 -26.10 -5.78 4.68
N TYR A 99 -26.71 -6.56 5.57
CA TYR A 99 -27.49 -6.06 6.70
C TYR A 99 -26.76 -6.38 8.00
N ALA A 100 -26.77 -5.45 8.97
CA ALA A 100 -26.21 -5.70 10.31
C ALA A 100 -27.03 -6.72 11.11
N THR A 101 -28.30 -6.90 10.73
CA THR A 101 -29.28 -7.69 11.46
C THR A 101 -29.61 -8.96 10.68
N GLY A 102 -29.82 -10.07 11.39
CA GLY A 102 -30.25 -11.36 10.81
C GLY A 102 -29.14 -12.39 10.59
N GLY A 103 -27.90 -12.12 11.02
CA GLY A 103 -26.79 -13.08 11.05
C GLY A 103 -26.30 -13.36 12.47
N ALA A 104 -25.46 -14.39 12.62
CA ALA A 104 -24.71 -14.62 13.86
C ALA A 104 -23.72 -13.47 14.09
N MET A 105 -23.56 -13.04 15.36
CA MET A 105 -22.54 -12.05 15.71
C MET A 105 -21.15 -12.64 15.45
N PHE A 106 -20.22 -11.79 15.03
CA PHE A 106 -18.83 -12.18 14.89
C PHE A 106 -18.14 -12.04 16.24
N ASP A 107 -17.64 -13.15 16.77
CA ASP A 107 -17.19 -13.24 18.17
C ASP A 107 -15.92 -12.42 18.49
N ASN A 108 -15.16 -12.00 17.49
CA ASN A 108 -13.89 -11.30 17.68
C ASN A 108 -13.85 -9.94 16.97
N PRO A 109 -14.30 -8.84 17.62
CA PRO A 109 -14.25 -7.50 17.06
C PRO A 109 -12.84 -7.07 16.66
N HIS A 110 -11.81 -7.40 17.43
CA HIS A 110 -10.43 -7.04 17.10
C HIS A 110 -9.96 -7.66 15.78
N LEU A 111 -10.27 -8.93 15.55
CA LEU A 111 -9.96 -9.61 14.29
C LEU A 111 -10.72 -8.97 13.12
N TYR A 112 -11.97 -8.58 13.33
CA TYR A 112 -12.75 -7.88 12.31
C TYR A 112 -12.10 -6.55 11.92
N HIS A 113 -11.78 -5.69 12.90
CA HIS A 113 -11.11 -4.42 12.68
C HIS A 113 -9.76 -4.60 12.00
N PHE A 114 -8.98 -5.58 12.45
CA PHE A 114 -7.68 -5.91 11.85
C PHE A 114 -7.82 -6.31 10.38
N VAL A 115 -8.78 -7.18 10.04
CA VAL A 115 -9.01 -7.64 8.66
C VAL A 115 -9.49 -6.49 7.79
N VAL A 116 -10.51 -5.74 8.21
CA VAL A 116 -11.04 -4.63 7.41
C VAL A 116 -9.98 -3.56 7.18
N GLY A 117 -9.22 -3.19 8.21
CA GLY A 117 -8.09 -2.25 8.07
C GLY A 117 -6.99 -2.78 7.14
N SER A 118 -6.67 -4.08 7.24
CA SER A 118 -5.66 -4.71 6.39
C SER A 118 -6.10 -4.77 4.93
N LEU A 119 -7.38 -5.03 4.67
CA LEU A 119 -7.96 -5.02 3.32
C LEU A 119 -8.09 -3.59 2.78
N GLN A 120 -8.39 -2.60 3.63
CA GLN A 120 -8.41 -1.19 3.24
C GLN A 120 -7.04 -0.78 2.69
N TYR A 121 -5.96 -1.18 3.35
CA TYR A 121 -4.61 -0.92 2.87
C TYR A 121 -4.32 -1.62 1.52
N LEU A 122 -4.85 -2.82 1.29
CA LEU A 122 -4.75 -3.53 0.01
C LEU A 122 -5.46 -2.85 -1.15
N THR A 123 -6.50 -2.04 -0.89
CA THR A 123 -7.24 -1.36 -1.97
C THR A 123 -6.36 -0.44 -2.84
N MET A 124 -5.18 -0.03 -2.34
CA MET A 124 -4.19 0.73 -3.10
C MET A 124 -3.65 -0.01 -4.32
N THR A 125 -3.47 -1.34 -4.25
CA THR A 125 -3.03 -2.16 -5.40
C THR A 125 -4.13 -3.08 -5.95
N LYS A 126 -5.22 -3.27 -5.20
CA LYS A 126 -6.39 -4.11 -5.52
C LYS A 126 -7.70 -3.30 -5.44
N PRO A 127 -7.95 -2.36 -6.37
CA PRO A 127 -9.13 -1.49 -6.32
C PRO A 127 -10.46 -2.26 -6.49
N ASP A 128 -10.42 -3.47 -7.05
CA ASP A 128 -11.55 -4.39 -7.16
C ASP A 128 -12.15 -4.80 -5.80
N LEU A 129 -11.38 -4.70 -4.71
CA LEU A 129 -11.84 -4.95 -3.36
C LEU A 129 -12.55 -3.74 -2.71
N ALA A 130 -12.38 -2.54 -3.26
CA ALA A 130 -12.77 -1.30 -2.59
C ALA A 130 -14.26 -1.26 -2.22
N TYR A 131 -15.14 -1.73 -3.10
CA TYR A 131 -16.58 -1.79 -2.81
C TYR A 131 -16.89 -2.70 -1.61
N SER A 132 -16.33 -3.92 -1.60
CA SER A 132 -16.54 -4.87 -0.50
C SER A 132 -16.02 -4.32 0.83
N VAL A 133 -14.81 -3.77 0.82
CA VAL A 133 -14.17 -3.24 2.03
C VAL A 133 -14.92 -2.03 2.58
N ASN A 134 -15.35 -1.10 1.72
CA ASN A 134 -16.14 0.06 2.14
C ASN A 134 -17.50 -0.33 2.72
N ASN A 135 -18.14 -1.38 2.20
CA ASN A 135 -19.38 -1.88 2.81
C ASN A 135 -19.12 -2.48 4.20
N LEU A 136 -18.06 -3.28 4.37
CA LEU A 136 -17.69 -3.84 5.66
C LEU A 136 -17.30 -2.76 6.68
N ALA A 137 -16.58 -1.72 6.25
CA ALA A 137 -16.13 -0.63 7.12
C ALA A 137 -17.29 0.10 7.84
N GLN A 138 -18.51 0.09 7.28
CA GLN A 138 -19.70 0.69 7.90
C GLN A 138 -20.16 -0.05 9.18
N PHE A 139 -19.73 -1.30 9.38
CA PHE A 139 -20.13 -2.12 10.52
C PHE A 139 -19.07 -2.17 11.63
N ILE A 140 -17.93 -1.50 11.46
CA ILE A 140 -16.85 -1.39 12.45
C ILE A 140 -17.34 -0.81 13.79
N GLN A 141 -18.30 0.11 13.80
CA GLN A 141 -18.84 0.71 15.04
C GLN A 141 -19.99 -0.09 15.70
N LYS A 142 -20.49 -1.15 15.05
CA LYS A 142 -21.70 -1.88 15.47
C LYS A 142 -21.42 -3.25 16.11
N LEU A 143 -20.16 -3.54 16.43
CA LEU A 143 -19.70 -4.76 17.09
C LEU A 143 -19.61 -4.57 18.61
#